data_AF-A0AAV1TWL8-F1
#
_entry.id   AF-A0AAV1TWL8-F1
#
_cell.length_a   1.000
_cell.length_b   1.000
_cell.length_c   1.000
_cell.angle_alpha   90.00
_cell.angle_beta   90.00
_cell.angle_gamma   90.00
#
_symmetry.space_group_name_H-M   'P 1'
#
loop_
_entity.id
_entity.type
_entity.pdbx_description
1 polymer ?
#
loop_
_entity_poly.entity_id
_entity_poly.type
_entity_poly.pdbx_seq_one_letter_code
_entity_poly.pdbx_strand_id
1 'polypeptide(L)'
;MRVSPPDQVKYLRSLPSVRDSCRRVFRLAKADKLPHFSVVESKIPALADYVITVIRQSYPSPNEVRVPFHSRWRHFETGDPQRVEKMTSSWHCDQLETARRLVDLAIVSVLLDAGAGPSWRYQEPGTDNVYRRSEGLGVASLHMFQAGSFSADPINEPHRVDARALAHLPDDAITTAFQVTEANPLLGCMGRTDLLKRLGTSIANYPEFLREQTGPFGLAIWWNI
;
A
#
# COMPACT_ATOMS: atom_id res chain seq x y z
N MET A 1 -7.61 42.60 0.45
CA MET A 1 -8.40 42.19 -0.73
C MET A 1 -8.82 40.74 -0.52
N ARG A 2 -10.12 40.41 -0.58
CA ARG A 2 -10.58 39.01 -0.43
C ARG A 2 -10.10 38.22 -1.65
N VAL A 3 -9.35 37.14 -1.41
CA VAL A 3 -8.87 36.23 -2.46
C VAL A 3 -10.09 35.58 -3.12
N SER A 4 -10.14 35.55 -4.46
CA SER A 4 -11.26 34.94 -5.19
C SER A 4 -11.37 33.43 -4.88
N PRO A 5 -12.55 32.80 -4.98
CA PRO A 5 -12.68 31.35 -4.75
C PRO A 5 -11.72 30.50 -5.61
N PRO A 6 -11.51 30.76 -6.91
CA PRO A 6 -10.51 30.05 -7.71
C PRO A 6 -9.08 30.18 -7.18
N ASP A 7 -8.68 31.37 -6.75
CA ASP A 7 -7.35 31.62 -6.20
C ASP A 7 -7.16 30.92 -4.84
N GLN A 8 -8.22 30.83 -4.03
CA GLN A 8 -8.22 30.06 -2.78
C GLN A 8 -8.02 28.56 -3.06
N VAL A 9 -8.73 28.00 -4.03
CA VAL A 9 -8.57 26.59 -4.43
C VAL A 9 -7.15 26.33 -4.95
N LYS A 10 -6.62 27.22 -5.78
CA LYS A 10 -5.24 27.14 -6.29
C LYS A 10 -4.23 27.16 -5.16
N TYR A 11 -4.40 28.04 -4.17
CA TYR A 11 -3.56 28.09 -2.99
C TYR A 11 -3.66 26.79 -2.18
N LEU A 12 -4.85 26.32 -1.84
CA LEU A 12 -5.06 25.10 -1.05
C LEU A 12 -4.49 23.83 -1.70
N ARG A 13 -4.35 23.82 -3.03
CA ARG A 13 -3.70 22.73 -3.79
C ARG A 13 -2.18 22.86 -3.89
N SER A 14 -1.58 23.88 -3.29
CA SER A 14 -0.14 24.17 -3.40
C SER A 14 0.65 23.68 -2.18
N LEU A 15 1.92 23.30 -2.38
CA LEU A 15 2.85 22.94 -1.29
C LEU A 15 3.04 24.06 -0.24
N PRO A 16 3.12 25.35 -0.61
CA PRO A 16 3.16 26.45 0.37
C PRO A 16 2.00 26.41 1.37
N SER A 17 0.77 26.10 0.91
CA SER A 17 -0.39 26.06 1.80
C SER A 17 -0.27 25.00 2.90
N VAL A 18 0.37 23.86 2.60
CA VAL A 18 0.68 22.82 3.59
C VAL A 18 1.63 23.39 4.65
N ARG A 19 2.74 24.01 4.23
CA ARG A 19 3.73 24.61 5.15
C ARG A 19 3.12 25.69 6.02
N ASP A 20 2.31 26.58 5.43
CA ASP A 20 1.65 27.67 6.18
C ASP A 20 0.65 27.13 7.19
N SER A 21 -0.10 26.08 6.82
CA SER A 21 -1.04 25.41 7.71
C SER A 21 -0.33 24.73 8.88
N CYS A 22 0.74 23.97 8.62
CA CYS A 22 1.56 23.36 9.67
C CYS A 22 2.15 24.43 10.60
N ARG A 23 2.65 25.55 10.07
CA ARG A 23 3.17 26.67 10.87
C ARG A 23 2.09 27.34 11.72
N ARG A 24 0.84 27.40 11.27
CA ARG A 24 -0.28 27.89 12.09
C ARG A 24 -0.51 26.95 13.29
N VAL A 25 -0.60 25.65 13.05
CA VAL A 25 -0.76 24.65 14.13
C VAL A 25 0.43 24.69 15.10
N PHE A 26 1.66 24.77 14.60
CA PHE A 26 2.86 24.85 15.42
C PHE A 26 2.90 26.11 16.30
N ARG A 27 2.47 27.27 15.78
CA ARG A 27 2.35 28.49 16.58
C ARG A 27 1.30 28.36 17.69
N LEU A 28 0.17 27.71 17.40
CA LEU A 28 -0.84 27.42 18.42
C LEU A 28 -0.31 26.45 19.47
N ALA A 29 0.45 25.43 19.06
CA ALA A 29 1.08 24.48 19.96
C ALA A 29 2.06 25.16 20.93
N LYS A 30 2.95 26.03 20.42
CA LYS A 30 3.89 26.82 21.24
C LYS A 30 3.19 27.76 22.22
N ALA A 31 1.99 28.22 21.89
CA ALA A 31 1.19 29.12 22.72
C ALA A 31 0.23 28.38 23.65
N ASP A 32 0.26 27.04 23.68
CA ASP A 32 -0.67 26.17 24.43
C ASP A 32 -2.16 26.46 24.12
N LYS A 33 -2.45 26.71 22.84
CA LYS A 33 -3.80 27.04 22.33
C LYS A 33 -4.47 25.91 21.54
N LEU A 34 -3.93 24.70 21.62
CA LEU A 34 -4.50 23.53 20.96
C LEU A 34 -5.55 22.87 21.87
N PRO A 35 -6.68 22.41 21.33
CA PRO A 35 -7.80 21.93 22.15
C PRO A 35 -7.62 20.53 22.74
N HIS A 36 -6.75 19.70 22.18
CA HIS A 36 -6.69 18.26 22.50
C HIS A 36 -5.32 17.78 22.99
N PHE A 37 -4.25 18.56 22.77
CA PHE A 37 -2.91 18.19 23.20
C PHE A 37 -2.03 19.43 23.35
N SER A 38 -1.05 19.35 24.26
CA SER A 38 -0.02 20.37 24.45
C SER A 38 1.33 19.83 23.98
N VAL A 39 2.22 20.73 23.55
CA VAL A 39 3.59 20.36 23.14
C VAL A 39 4.56 20.82 24.22
N VAL A 40 5.23 19.86 24.85
CA VAL A 40 6.21 20.10 25.91
C VAL A 40 7.62 19.97 25.31
N GLU A 41 8.18 21.07 24.81
CA GLU A 41 9.45 21.05 24.06
C GLU A 41 10.62 20.48 24.89
N SER A 42 10.62 20.66 26.21
CA SER A 42 11.64 20.09 27.09
C SER A 42 11.67 18.56 27.12
N LYS A 43 10.62 17.88 26.65
CA LYS A 43 10.57 16.42 26.53
C LYS A 43 11.08 15.90 25.19
N ILE A 44 11.35 16.76 24.21
CA ILE A 44 11.84 16.35 22.87
C ILE A 44 13.15 15.55 22.96
N PRO A 45 14.16 15.94 23.77
CA PRO A 45 15.40 15.15 23.89
C PRO A 45 15.13 13.72 24.39
N ALA A 46 14.35 13.57 25.48
CA ALA A 46 14.02 12.26 26.03
C ALA A 46 13.18 11.41 25.05
N LEU A 47 12.30 12.04 24.27
CA LEU A 47 11.55 11.37 23.21
C LEU A 47 12.49 10.88 22.09
N ALA A 48 13.49 11.67 21.70
CA ALA A 48 14.48 11.27 20.70
C ALA A 48 15.30 10.07 21.18
N ASP A 49 15.76 10.08 22.44
CA ASP A 49 16.49 8.96 23.04
C ASP A 49 15.63 7.68 23.09
N TYR A 50 14.34 7.83 23.41
CA TYR A 50 13.39 6.72 23.38
C TYR A 50 13.23 6.15 21.96
N VAL A 51 13.03 6.99 20.95
CA VAL A 51 12.92 6.54 19.55
C VAL A 51 14.20 5.86 19.09
N ILE A 52 15.38 6.40 19.42
CA ILE A 52 16.67 5.78 19.11
C ILE A 52 16.78 4.40 19.78
N THR A 53 16.33 4.27 21.02
CA THR A 53 16.31 3.00 21.74
C THR A 53 15.42 1.98 21.03
N VAL A 54 14.21 2.36 20.62
CA VAL A 54 13.29 1.51 19.86
C VAL A 54 13.88 1.10 18.51
N ILE A 55 14.54 2.03 17.81
CA ILE A 55 15.23 1.74 16.55
C ILE A 55 16.32 0.70 16.78
N ARG A 56 17.18 0.87 17.79
CA ARG A 56 18.27 -0.08 18.09
C ARG A 56 17.79 -1.44 18.57
N GLN A 57 16.63 -1.52 19.22
CA GLN A 57 16.01 -2.79 19.58
C GLN A 57 15.55 -3.56 18.33
N SER A 58 14.95 -2.86 17.38
CA SER A 58 14.47 -3.46 16.12
C SER A 58 15.60 -3.69 15.10
N TYR A 59 16.63 -2.84 15.14
CA TYR A 59 17.77 -2.81 14.22
C TYR A 59 19.07 -2.62 15.02
N PRO A 60 19.64 -3.71 15.58
CA PRO A 60 20.85 -3.64 16.39
C PRO A 60 22.05 -3.12 15.60
N SER A 61 23.03 -2.56 16.32
CA SER A 61 24.22 -1.96 15.71
C SER A 61 25.02 -2.94 14.85
N PRO A 62 25.49 -2.56 13.65
CA PRO A 62 25.52 -1.20 13.05
C PRO A 62 24.29 -0.87 12.16
N ASN A 63 23.19 -1.61 12.28
CA ASN A 63 22.05 -1.50 11.38
C ASN A 63 21.06 -0.38 11.74
N GLU A 64 21.25 0.34 12.85
CA GLU A 64 20.35 1.43 13.26
C GLU A 64 20.34 2.60 12.26
N VAL A 65 21.37 2.72 11.43
CA VAL A 65 21.46 3.69 10.33
C VAL A 65 21.02 3.12 8.98
N ARG A 66 20.62 1.84 8.94
CA ARG A 66 20.19 1.11 7.74
C ARG A 66 18.75 0.61 7.88
N VAL A 67 17.91 1.35 8.60
CA VAL A 67 16.48 1.05 8.71
C VAL A 67 15.87 1.05 7.30
N PRO A 68 15.29 -0.06 6.84
CA PRO A 68 14.70 -0.14 5.52
C PRO A 68 13.51 0.82 5.39
N PHE A 69 13.30 1.35 4.19
CA PHE A 69 12.16 2.20 3.92
C PHE A 69 10.85 1.50 4.26
N HIS A 70 9.99 2.17 5.02
CA HIS A 70 8.62 1.71 5.21
C HIS A 70 7.90 1.76 3.87
N SER A 71 7.58 0.60 3.33
CA SER A 71 7.01 0.41 2.01
C SER A 71 6.11 -0.82 2.02
N ARG A 72 5.31 -0.98 0.97
CA ARG A 72 4.47 -2.17 0.80
C ARG A 72 5.29 -3.47 0.88
N TRP A 73 6.55 -3.44 0.41
CA TRP A 73 7.48 -4.57 0.50
C TRP A 73 7.69 -5.06 1.93
N ARG A 74 7.78 -4.15 2.90
CA ARG A 74 7.88 -4.53 4.32
C ARG A 74 6.61 -5.22 4.83
N HIS A 75 5.43 -4.84 4.34
CA HIS A 75 4.18 -5.53 4.69
C HIS A 75 4.15 -6.96 4.13
N PHE A 76 4.63 -7.18 2.90
CA PHE A 76 4.74 -8.52 2.30
C PHE A 76 5.70 -9.45 3.06
N GLU A 77 6.64 -8.88 3.81
CA GLU A 77 7.65 -9.62 4.57
C GLU A 77 7.26 -9.86 6.04
N THR A 78 6.07 -9.42 6.45
CA THR A 78 5.61 -9.58 7.84
C THR A 78 5.60 -11.07 8.21
N GLY A 79 6.36 -11.46 9.22
CA GLY A 79 6.49 -12.85 9.68
C GLY A 79 7.38 -13.75 8.81
N ASP A 80 7.69 -13.38 7.56
CA ASP A 80 8.63 -14.09 6.69
C ASP A 80 9.38 -13.10 5.77
N PRO A 81 10.62 -12.70 6.14
CA PRO A 81 11.43 -11.78 5.34
C PRO A 81 11.78 -12.29 3.93
N GLN A 82 11.67 -13.60 3.68
CA GLN A 82 12.00 -14.20 2.38
C GLN A 82 10.77 -14.41 1.51
N ARG A 83 9.57 -13.97 1.92
CA ARG A 83 8.31 -14.31 1.23
C ARG A 83 8.32 -13.88 -0.25
N VAL A 84 8.77 -12.66 -0.53
CA VAL A 84 8.85 -12.14 -1.91
C VAL A 84 9.92 -12.89 -2.71
N GLU A 85 11.10 -13.12 -2.12
CA GLU A 85 12.20 -13.85 -2.75
C GLU A 85 11.76 -15.27 -3.15
N LYS A 86 11.14 -16.01 -2.23
CA LYS A 86 10.57 -17.34 -2.47
C LYS A 86 9.57 -17.33 -3.63
N MET A 87 8.65 -16.37 -3.65
CA MET A 87 7.68 -16.23 -4.74
C MET A 87 8.38 -15.97 -6.09
N THR A 88 9.35 -15.06 -6.14
CA THR A 88 10.05 -14.71 -7.38
C THR A 88 10.99 -15.79 -7.87
N SER A 89 11.51 -16.64 -6.97
CA SER A 89 12.45 -17.71 -7.32
C SER A 89 11.85 -18.77 -8.25
N SER A 90 10.52 -18.87 -8.32
CA SER A 90 9.81 -19.79 -9.21
C SER A 90 9.52 -19.19 -10.59
N TRP A 91 9.92 -17.95 -10.87
CA TRP A 91 9.61 -17.27 -12.12
C TRP A 91 10.68 -17.58 -13.17
N HIS A 92 10.23 -17.94 -14.37
CA HIS A 92 11.09 -18.20 -15.52
C HIS A 92 10.95 -17.07 -16.55
N CYS A 93 11.35 -15.86 -16.15
CA CYS A 93 11.31 -14.67 -17.00
C CYS A 93 12.56 -13.78 -16.81
N ASP A 94 12.71 -12.77 -17.67
CA ASP A 94 13.82 -11.84 -17.55
C ASP A 94 13.63 -10.85 -16.38
N GLN A 95 14.68 -10.05 -16.11
CA GLN A 95 14.68 -9.08 -15.02
C GLN A 95 13.62 -7.98 -15.20
N LEU A 96 13.32 -7.61 -16.44
CA LEU A 96 12.36 -6.55 -16.75
C LEU A 96 10.94 -7.04 -16.45
N GLU A 97 10.61 -8.26 -16.85
CA GLU A 97 9.32 -8.89 -16.56
C GLU A 97 9.16 -9.16 -15.06
N THR A 98 10.23 -9.58 -14.38
CA THR A 98 10.24 -9.69 -12.91
C THR A 98 9.90 -8.34 -12.26
N ALA A 99 10.52 -7.26 -12.73
CA ALA A 99 10.25 -5.91 -12.22
C ALA A 99 8.80 -5.48 -12.48
N ARG A 100 8.26 -5.74 -13.68
CA ARG A 100 6.86 -5.44 -14.03
C ARG A 100 5.88 -6.13 -13.09
N ARG A 101 6.02 -7.44 -12.89
CA ARG A 101 5.18 -8.24 -11.99
C ARG A 101 5.22 -7.72 -10.55
N LEU A 102 6.40 -7.34 -10.08
CA LEU A 102 6.58 -6.77 -8.73
C LEU A 102 5.93 -5.39 -8.59
N VAL A 103 6.07 -4.52 -9.59
CA VAL A 103 5.42 -3.20 -9.62
C VAL A 103 3.90 -3.37 -9.61
N ASP A 104 3.37 -4.28 -10.42
CA ASP A 104 1.94 -4.58 -10.49
C ASP A 104 1.36 -5.06 -9.16
N LEU A 105 2.03 -6.03 -8.54
CA LEU A 105 1.70 -6.52 -7.20
C LEU A 105 1.67 -5.37 -6.18
N ALA A 106 2.68 -4.50 -6.21
CA ALA A 106 2.73 -3.35 -5.32
C ALA A 106 1.55 -2.39 -5.55
N ILE A 107 1.20 -2.11 -6.81
CA ILE A 107 0.07 -1.24 -7.17
C ILE A 107 -1.25 -1.80 -6.64
N VAL A 108 -1.60 -3.03 -6.99
CA VAL A 108 -2.89 -3.61 -6.56
C VAL A 108 -2.94 -3.73 -5.04
N SER A 109 -1.83 -4.10 -4.40
CA SER A 109 -1.80 -4.19 -2.94
C SER A 109 -1.91 -2.83 -2.25
N VAL A 110 -1.35 -1.75 -2.82
CA VAL A 110 -1.47 -0.41 -2.26
C VAL A 110 -2.90 0.10 -2.36
N LEU A 111 -3.59 -0.17 -3.47
CA LEU A 111 -5.00 0.20 -3.64
C LEU A 111 -5.92 -0.52 -2.64
N LEU A 112 -5.53 -1.72 -2.21
CA LEU A 112 -6.26 -2.48 -1.18
C LEU A 112 -5.94 -2.04 0.25
N ASP A 113 -4.91 -1.22 0.47
CA ASP A 113 -4.51 -0.75 1.80
C ASP A 113 -5.25 0.52 2.24
N ALA A 114 -6.57 0.38 2.29
CA ALA A 114 -7.42 1.27 3.06
C ALA A 114 -7.54 0.74 4.50
N GLY A 115 -7.98 1.59 5.44
CA GLY A 115 -8.13 1.19 6.84
C GLY A 115 -8.89 -0.13 7.01
N ALA A 116 -8.26 -1.12 7.67
CA ALA A 116 -8.83 -2.45 7.88
C ALA A 116 -9.95 -2.47 8.95
N GLY A 117 -10.06 -1.39 9.73
CA GLY A 117 -10.80 -1.40 10.99
C GLY A 117 -10.02 -2.08 12.13
N PRO A 118 -10.54 -2.02 13.36
CA PRO A 118 -9.82 -2.51 14.54
C PRO A 118 -9.88 -4.04 14.70
N SER A 119 -10.90 -4.69 14.12
CA SER A 119 -11.25 -6.09 14.43
C SER A 119 -10.84 -7.10 13.36
N TRP A 120 -10.62 -6.66 12.12
CA TRP A 120 -10.26 -7.55 11.03
C TRP A 120 -8.89 -8.20 11.28
N ARG A 121 -8.79 -9.49 10.93
CA ARG A 121 -7.57 -10.30 11.02
C ARG A 121 -7.44 -11.20 9.80
N TYR A 122 -6.20 -11.48 9.41
CA TYR A 122 -5.86 -12.41 8.35
C TYR A 122 -5.04 -13.57 8.91
N GLN A 123 -5.57 -14.78 8.80
CA GLN A 123 -4.82 -16.01 9.09
C GLN A 123 -4.03 -16.39 7.84
N GLU A 124 -2.70 -16.41 7.92
CA GLU A 124 -1.89 -16.79 6.75
C GLU A 124 -2.05 -18.30 6.45
N PRO A 125 -2.49 -18.67 5.23
CA PRO A 125 -2.68 -20.06 4.85
C PRO A 125 -1.41 -20.90 5.06
N GLY A 126 -1.57 -22.09 5.65
CA GLY A 126 -0.45 -23.01 5.92
C GLY A 126 0.39 -22.66 7.14
N THR A 127 0.00 -21.65 7.93
CA THR A 127 0.68 -21.26 9.17
C THR A 127 -0.33 -20.95 10.28
N ASP A 128 0.15 -20.86 11.52
CA ASP A 128 -0.63 -20.35 12.66
C ASP A 128 -0.54 -18.81 12.82
N ASN A 129 0.11 -18.11 11.87
CA ASN A 129 0.31 -16.67 11.96
C ASN A 129 -0.96 -15.87 11.64
N VAL A 130 -1.27 -14.90 12.51
CA VAL A 130 -2.37 -13.96 12.35
C VAL A 130 -1.84 -12.54 12.25
N TYR A 131 -2.19 -11.85 11.16
CA TYR A 131 -1.84 -10.45 10.94
C TYR A 131 -3.08 -9.56 10.95
N ARG A 132 -2.89 -8.26 11.20
CA ARG A 132 -3.95 -7.25 11.26
C ARG A 132 -3.47 -6.00 10.53
N ARG A 133 -4.36 -5.02 10.33
CA ARG A 133 -4.03 -3.71 9.75
C ARG A 133 -3.29 -3.85 8.41
N SER A 134 -2.41 -2.90 8.08
CA SER A 134 -1.72 -2.84 6.79
C SER A 134 -0.79 -4.03 6.55
N GLU A 135 -0.23 -4.63 7.60
CA GLU A 135 0.54 -5.87 7.52
C GLU A 135 -0.34 -7.02 7.01
N GLY A 136 -1.49 -7.24 7.64
CA GLY A 136 -2.44 -8.28 7.21
C GLY A 136 -3.00 -8.02 5.81
N LEU A 137 -3.29 -6.77 5.46
CA LEU A 137 -3.72 -6.42 4.10
C LEU A 137 -2.63 -6.69 3.05
N GLY A 138 -1.36 -6.46 3.40
CA GLY A 138 -0.23 -6.78 2.53
C GLY A 138 -0.04 -8.27 2.34
N VAL A 139 -0.13 -9.07 3.39
CA VAL A 139 -0.02 -10.53 3.27
C VAL A 139 -1.22 -11.10 2.49
N ALA A 140 -2.44 -10.65 2.77
CA ALA A 140 -3.64 -11.11 2.06
C ALA A 140 -3.61 -10.80 0.55
N SER A 141 -3.20 -9.59 0.16
CA SER A 141 -3.09 -9.21 -1.26
C SER A 141 -1.99 -9.98 -1.98
N LEU A 142 -0.88 -10.29 -1.31
CA LEU A 142 0.18 -11.13 -1.86
C LEU A 142 -0.32 -12.56 -2.13
N HIS A 143 -1.01 -13.18 -1.17
CA HIS A 143 -1.62 -14.49 -1.36
C HIS A 143 -2.68 -14.48 -2.47
N MET A 144 -3.47 -13.41 -2.57
CA MET A 144 -4.43 -13.23 -3.66
C MET A 144 -3.76 -13.15 -5.05
N PHE A 145 -2.62 -12.47 -5.13
CA PHE A 145 -1.78 -12.42 -6.33
C PHE A 145 -1.15 -13.79 -6.65
N GLN A 146 -0.61 -14.49 -5.65
CA GLN A 146 -0.05 -15.84 -5.82
C GLN A 146 -1.09 -16.86 -6.28
N ALA A 147 -2.34 -16.70 -5.85
CA ALA A 147 -3.47 -17.52 -6.28
C ALA A 147 -3.94 -17.22 -7.72
N GLY A 148 -3.33 -16.25 -8.42
CA GLY A 148 -3.69 -15.91 -9.79
C GLY A 148 -4.96 -15.08 -9.93
N SER A 149 -5.50 -14.53 -8.83
CA SER A 149 -6.79 -13.82 -8.84
C SER A 149 -6.80 -12.58 -9.75
N PHE A 150 -5.63 -12.04 -10.07
CA PHE A 150 -5.46 -10.86 -10.92
C PHE A 150 -5.02 -11.21 -12.35
N SER A 151 -4.85 -12.51 -12.66
CA SER A 151 -4.38 -12.98 -13.97
C SER A 151 -5.54 -13.36 -14.87
N ALA A 152 -5.43 -13.01 -16.15
CA ALA A 152 -6.32 -13.48 -17.21
C ALA A 152 -5.94 -14.90 -17.71
N ASP A 153 -4.78 -15.42 -17.31
CA ASP A 153 -4.34 -16.79 -17.55
C ASP A 153 -3.73 -17.38 -16.26
N PRO A 154 -4.55 -17.65 -15.22
CA PRO A 154 -4.04 -18.07 -13.92
C PRO A 154 -3.43 -19.48 -13.92
N ILE A 155 -3.68 -20.29 -14.97
CA ILE A 155 -3.15 -21.66 -15.06
C ILE A 155 -1.69 -21.63 -15.49
N ASN A 156 -1.34 -20.83 -16.49
CA ASN A 156 0.02 -20.78 -17.03
C ASN A 156 0.84 -19.63 -16.44
N GLU A 157 0.19 -18.50 -16.13
CA GLU A 157 0.83 -17.26 -15.68
C GLU A 157 0.08 -16.67 -14.48
N PRO A 158 0.08 -17.31 -13.30
CA PRO A 158 -0.66 -16.82 -12.13
C PRO A 158 -0.13 -15.48 -11.60
N HIS A 159 1.17 -15.23 -11.72
CA HIS A 159 1.84 -14.07 -11.12
C HIS A 159 1.87 -12.85 -12.05
N ARG A 160 0.71 -12.45 -12.56
CA ARG A 160 0.51 -11.25 -13.39
C ARG A 160 -0.75 -10.50 -12.98
N VAL A 161 -0.83 -9.23 -13.35
CA VAL A 161 -2.02 -8.41 -13.13
C VAL A 161 -2.53 -7.88 -14.47
N ASP A 162 -3.71 -8.34 -14.87
CA ASP A 162 -4.33 -7.96 -16.13
C ASP A 162 -5.51 -7.04 -15.93
N ALA A 163 -5.55 -5.97 -16.72
CA ALA A 163 -6.69 -5.05 -16.76
C ALA A 163 -8.03 -5.78 -16.98
N ARG A 164 -8.06 -6.78 -17.87
CA ARG A 164 -9.25 -7.59 -18.12
C ARG A 164 -9.66 -8.40 -16.89
N ALA A 165 -8.72 -9.04 -16.21
CA ALA A 165 -9.01 -9.82 -15.01
C ALA A 165 -9.50 -8.91 -13.88
N LEU A 166 -8.85 -7.77 -13.67
CA LEU A 166 -9.27 -6.75 -12.69
C LEU A 166 -10.70 -6.26 -12.96
N ALA A 167 -11.02 -5.89 -14.20
CA ALA A 167 -12.34 -5.41 -14.59
C ALA A 167 -13.46 -6.44 -14.37
N HIS A 168 -13.13 -7.73 -14.41
CA HIS A 168 -14.06 -8.85 -14.24
C HIS A 168 -13.88 -9.61 -12.93
N LEU A 169 -13.24 -9.00 -11.92
CA LEU A 169 -13.13 -9.63 -10.61
C LEU A 169 -14.53 -10.03 -10.08
N PRO A 170 -14.70 -11.21 -9.46
CA PRO A 170 -15.92 -11.52 -8.74
C PRO A 170 -16.21 -10.47 -7.66
N ASP A 171 -17.49 -10.17 -7.41
CA ASP A 171 -17.89 -9.17 -6.40
C ASP A 171 -17.39 -9.53 -4.99
N ASP A 172 -17.29 -10.83 -4.72
CA ASP A 172 -16.82 -11.42 -3.47
C ASP A 172 -15.31 -11.74 -3.47
N ALA A 173 -14.55 -11.37 -4.50
CA ALA A 173 -13.14 -11.75 -4.62
C ALA A 173 -12.31 -11.30 -3.40
N ILE A 174 -12.47 -10.05 -2.97
CA ILE A 174 -11.80 -9.53 -1.75
C ILE A 174 -12.39 -10.18 -0.51
N THR A 175 -13.71 -10.38 -0.43
CA THR A 175 -14.35 -11.04 0.72
C THR A 175 -13.72 -12.41 0.98
N THR A 176 -13.58 -13.21 -0.08
CA THR A 176 -12.98 -14.56 -0.01
C THR A 176 -11.47 -14.48 0.29
N ALA A 177 -10.71 -13.71 -0.50
CA ALA A 177 -9.26 -13.65 -0.35
C ALA A 177 -8.81 -13.04 0.99
N PHE A 178 -9.60 -12.13 1.58
CA PHE A 178 -9.30 -11.44 2.83
C PHE A 178 -10.05 -12.06 4.03
N GLN A 179 -10.66 -13.24 3.85
CA GLN A 179 -11.30 -14.01 4.93
C GLN A 179 -12.40 -13.20 5.66
N VAL A 180 -13.13 -12.38 4.92
CA VAL A 180 -14.12 -11.47 5.47
C VAL A 180 -15.41 -12.24 5.76
N THR A 181 -15.86 -12.15 7.01
CA THR A 181 -17.10 -12.74 7.50
C THR A 181 -17.77 -11.77 8.47
N GLU A 182 -18.98 -12.08 8.92
CA GLU A 182 -19.64 -11.28 9.98
C GLU A 182 -18.79 -11.22 11.27
N ALA A 183 -18.10 -12.30 11.62
CA ALA A 183 -17.19 -12.38 12.77
C ALA A 183 -15.77 -11.86 12.48
N ASN A 184 -15.48 -11.47 11.24
CA ASN A 184 -14.21 -10.90 10.81
C ASN A 184 -14.42 -9.78 9.76
N PRO A 185 -15.10 -8.67 10.13
CA PRO A 185 -15.51 -7.67 9.17
C PRO A 185 -14.34 -6.80 8.73
N LEU A 186 -14.17 -6.63 7.41
CA LEU A 186 -13.23 -5.68 6.82
C LEU A 186 -13.95 -4.39 6.41
N LEU A 187 -13.60 -3.27 7.05
CA LEU A 187 -14.20 -1.98 6.75
C LEU A 187 -13.96 -1.58 5.29
N GLY A 188 -15.02 -1.38 4.50
CA GLY A 188 -14.91 -0.98 3.09
C GLY A 188 -14.53 -2.12 2.13
N CYS A 189 -14.84 -3.37 2.45
CA CYS A 189 -14.54 -4.54 1.62
C CYS A 189 -15.04 -4.38 0.17
N MET A 190 -16.33 -4.12 -0.03
CA MET A 190 -16.92 -3.96 -1.37
C MET A 190 -16.26 -2.85 -2.19
N GLY A 191 -15.92 -1.73 -1.54
CA GLY A 191 -15.26 -0.61 -2.20
C GLY A 191 -13.86 -0.95 -2.73
N ARG A 192 -13.17 -1.93 -2.12
CA ARG A 192 -11.88 -2.42 -2.60
C ARG A 192 -12.03 -3.23 -3.89
N THR A 193 -13.02 -4.13 -3.96
CA THR A 193 -13.31 -4.88 -5.19
C THR A 193 -13.65 -3.92 -6.33
N ASP A 194 -14.55 -2.96 -6.09
CA ASP A 194 -14.97 -1.97 -7.08
C ASP A 194 -13.81 -1.07 -7.53
N LEU A 195 -12.92 -0.68 -6.61
CA LEU A 195 -11.71 0.09 -6.95
C LEU A 195 -10.81 -0.65 -7.94
N LEU A 196 -10.58 -1.95 -7.73
CA LEU A 196 -9.78 -2.76 -8.67
C LEU A 196 -10.50 -2.95 -10.01
N LYS A 197 -11.83 -3.16 -10.01
CA LYS A 197 -12.62 -3.21 -11.25
C LYS A 197 -12.47 -1.94 -12.07
N ARG A 198 -12.63 -0.79 -11.41
CA ARG A 198 -12.47 0.54 -12.04
C ARG A 198 -11.06 0.73 -12.58
N LEU A 199 -10.02 0.30 -11.86
CA LEU A 199 -8.65 0.33 -12.37
C LEU A 199 -8.56 -0.46 -13.68
N GLY A 200 -9.06 -1.71 -13.70
CA GLY A 200 -9.06 -2.54 -14.91
C GLY A 200 -9.80 -1.89 -16.08
N THR A 201 -10.99 -1.33 -15.84
CA THR A 201 -11.77 -0.61 -16.85
C THR A 201 -11.05 0.65 -17.34
N SER A 202 -10.47 1.44 -16.44
CA SER A 202 -9.70 2.63 -16.81
C SER A 202 -8.52 2.27 -17.71
N ILE A 203 -7.76 1.23 -17.37
CA ILE A 203 -6.61 0.82 -18.18
C ILE A 203 -7.02 0.39 -19.58
N ALA A 204 -8.16 -0.29 -19.72
CA ALA A 204 -8.70 -0.66 -21.03
C ALA A 204 -9.17 0.55 -21.86
N ASN A 205 -9.67 1.60 -21.22
CA ASN A 205 -10.23 2.79 -21.87
C ASN A 205 -9.20 3.86 -22.21
N TYR A 206 -8.00 3.79 -21.63
CA TYR A 206 -6.94 4.79 -21.77
C TYR A 206 -5.63 4.17 -22.30
N PRO A 207 -5.66 3.44 -23.43
CA PRO A 207 -4.48 2.77 -23.97
C PRO A 207 -3.35 3.73 -24.36
N GLU A 208 -3.65 4.98 -24.68
CA GLU A 208 -2.66 5.99 -25.08
C GLU A 208 -1.67 6.37 -23.97
N PHE A 209 -2.06 6.19 -22.70
CA PHE A 209 -1.16 6.37 -21.55
C PHE A 209 -0.40 5.08 -21.19
N LEU A 210 -0.79 3.95 -21.79
CA LEU A 210 -0.48 2.60 -21.32
C LEU A 210 -0.11 1.65 -22.47
N ARG A 211 0.17 2.16 -23.67
CA ARG A 211 0.61 1.36 -24.81
C ARG A 211 1.67 2.13 -25.58
N GLU A 212 2.89 2.15 -25.07
CA GLU A 212 4.04 2.24 -25.95
C GLU A 212 5.17 1.27 -25.55
N GLN A 213 5.39 0.35 -26.50
CA GLN A 213 6.58 -0.43 -26.84
C GLN A 213 7.04 -1.61 -25.96
N THR A 214 6.66 -2.80 -26.48
CA THR A 214 7.35 -4.10 -26.40
C THR A 214 7.31 -4.86 -25.07
N GLY A 215 6.15 -5.46 -24.81
CA GLY A 215 6.02 -6.59 -23.89
C GLY A 215 4.56 -7.03 -23.84
N PRO A 216 4.26 -8.33 -23.87
CA PRO A 216 2.93 -8.78 -23.53
C PRO A 216 2.84 -8.69 -21.99
N PHE A 217 1.78 -8.06 -21.46
CA PHE A 217 1.29 -8.20 -20.08
C PHE A 217 1.77 -7.19 -19.01
N GLY A 218 0.86 -6.90 -18.06
CA GLY A 218 1.08 -6.11 -16.83
C GLY A 218 0.45 -4.70 -16.78
N LEU A 219 0.16 -4.19 -15.57
CA LEU A 219 -0.21 -2.78 -15.34
C LEU A 219 1.01 -1.85 -15.47
N ALA A 220 2.23 -2.37 -15.33
CA ALA A 220 3.51 -1.66 -15.31
C ALA A 220 3.91 -1.17 -16.70
N ILE A 221 3.13 -0.22 -17.21
CA ILE A 221 3.41 0.59 -18.39
C ILE A 221 3.62 2.06 -17.95
N TRP A 222 3.65 2.30 -16.63
CA TRP A 222 3.76 3.62 -16.00
C TRP A 222 5.19 4.17 -15.93
N TRP A 223 6.19 3.35 -16.21
CA TRP A 223 7.59 3.70 -16.03
C TRP A 223 8.34 3.41 -17.32
N ASN A 224 8.77 4.47 -18.03
CA ASN A 224 9.85 4.37 -19.02
C ASN A 224 11.14 3.99 -18.27
N ILE A 225 11.30 2.70 -17.96
CA ILE A 225 12.55 2.13 -17.43
C ILE A 225 13.30 1.53 -18.61
#